data_AF-A0A7H9AUQ6-F1
#
_entry.id   AF-A0A7H9AUQ6-F1
#
_cell.length_a   1.000
_cell.length_b   1.000
_cell.length_c   1.000
_cell.angle_alpha   90.00
_cell.angle_beta   90.00
_cell.angle_gamma   90.00
#
_symmetry.space_group_name_H-M   'P 1'
#
loop_
_entity.id
_entity.type
_entity.pdbx_description
1 polymer ?
#
loop_
_entity_poly.entity_id
_entity_poly.type
_entity_poly.pdbx_seq_one_letter_code
_entity_poly.pdbx_strand_id
1 'polypeptide(L)' 'MCGFSSCARRVVTSVPANVTIVKNRPANYKIVRVKGKRYYFWNGKHYRKTRRGYVFVRV' A
#
# COMPACT_ATOMS: atom_id res chain seq x y z
N MET A 1 9.95 -30.14 19.52
CA MET A 1 10.35 -28.72 19.45
C MET A 1 9.09 -27.88 19.23
N CYS A 2 8.57 -27.24 20.27
CA CYS A 2 7.55 -26.17 20.18
C CYS A 2 8.16 -25.00 19.38
N GLY A 3 7.56 -24.28 18.44
CA GLY A 3 6.17 -24.02 18.04
C GLY A 3 5.98 -22.49 18.02
N PHE A 4 5.80 -21.84 16.85
CA PHE A 4 5.13 -20.54 16.66
C PHE A 4 4.84 -20.27 15.17
N SER A 5 4.20 -21.20 14.45
CA SER A 5 3.54 -20.84 13.18
C SER A 5 2.19 -20.19 13.50
N SER A 6 2.22 -19.03 14.17
CA SER A 6 1.02 -18.23 14.37
C SER A 6 0.62 -17.64 13.02
N CYS A 7 -0.33 -18.27 12.34
CA CYS A 7 -1.03 -17.71 11.19
C CYS A 7 -1.97 -16.56 11.59
N ALA A 8 -1.64 -15.80 12.65
CA ALA A 8 -2.40 -14.64 13.06
C ALA A 8 -2.24 -13.54 12.00
N ARG A 9 -3.31 -13.27 11.26
CA ARG A 9 -3.37 -12.18 10.30
C ARG A 9 -3.18 -10.86 11.05
N ARG A 10 -2.09 -10.14 10.78
CA ARG A 10 -1.86 -8.79 11.31
C ARG A 10 -3.05 -7.90 10.89
N VAL A 11 -3.91 -7.57 11.84
CA VAL A 11 -5.02 -6.64 11.64
C VAL A 11 -4.42 -5.26 11.43
N VAL A 12 -4.61 -4.71 10.22
CA VAL A 12 -4.21 -3.34 9.91
C VAL A 12 -5.26 -2.44 10.53
N THR A 13 -4.92 -1.82 11.67
CA THR A 13 -5.82 -1.04 12.54
C THR A 13 -6.32 0.28 11.96
N SER A 14 -6.00 0.61 10.70
CA SER A 14 -6.57 1.75 10.01
C SER A 14 -7.03 1.34 8.62
N VAL A 15 -8.31 1.01 8.52
CA VAL A 15 -8.99 0.99 7.22
C VAL A 15 -9.27 2.45 6.88
N PRO A 16 -8.69 3.03 5.82
CA PRO A 16 -9.07 4.37 5.42
C PRO A 16 -10.54 4.29 4.98
N ALA A 17 -11.42 5.00 5.69
CA ALA A 17 -12.87 4.91 5.52
C ALA A 17 -13.36 5.28 4.10
N ASN A 18 -12.52 5.94 3.30
CA ASN A 18 -12.75 6.21 1.88
C ASN A 18 -11.45 6.03 1.10
N VAL A 19 -11.30 4.88 0.44
CA VAL A 19 -10.14 4.59 -0.39
C VAL A 19 -10.50 4.82 -1.86
N THR A 20 -10.08 5.96 -2.43
CA THR A 20 -10.16 6.14 -3.88
C THR A 20 -9.20 5.17 -4.56
N ILE A 21 -9.75 4.13 -5.19
CA ILE A 21 -8.96 3.14 -5.94
C ILE A 21 -8.68 3.71 -7.33
N VAL A 22 -7.41 4.00 -7.58
CA VAL A 22 -6.95 4.38 -8.92
C VAL A 22 -6.68 3.11 -9.72
N LYS A 23 -7.47 2.87 -10.78
CA LYS A 23 -7.32 1.71 -11.65
C LYS A 23 -6.09 1.83 -12.56
N ASN A 24 -5.95 2.99 -13.21
CA ASN A 24 -4.87 3.25 -14.16
C ASN A 24 -3.84 4.19 -13.57
N ARG A 25 -2.57 3.79 -13.62
CA ARG A 25 -1.45 4.61 -13.18
C ARG A 25 -0.97 5.48 -14.35
N PRO A 26 -0.64 6.77 -14.13
CA PRO A 26 -0.02 7.60 -15.15
C PRO A 26 1.38 7.06 -15.54
N ALA A 27 1.84 7.34 -16.77
CA ALA A 27 3.14 6.88 -17.27
C ALA A 27 4.32 7.46 -16.47
N ASN A 28 4.22 8.72 -16.02
CA ASN A 28 5.29 9.46 -15.35
C ASN A 28 5.28 9.30 -13.81
N TYR A 29 5.29 8.06 -13.33
CA TYR A 29 5.34 7.77 -11.89
C TYR A 29 6.78 7.51 -11.41
N LYS A 30 7.05 7.82 -10.14
CA LYS A 30 8.31 7.45 -9.46
C LYS A 30 8.07 6.31 -8.49
N ILE A 31 9.01 5.39 -8.34
CA ILE A 31 8.95 4.32 -7.33
C ILE A 31 9.80 4.77 -6.14
N VAL A 32 9.17 4.93 -4.98
CA VAL A 32 9.82 5.35 -3.73
C VAL A 32 9.77 4.20 -2.74
N ARG A 33 10.86 3.97 -1.99
CA ARG A 33 10.88 2.99 -0.91
C ARG A 33 10.82 3.72 0.43
N VAL A 34 9.80 3.43 1.23
CA VAL A 34 9.67 3.96 2.59
C VAL A 34 9.62 2.77 3.55
N LYS A 35 10.58 2.71 4.49
CA LYS A 35 10.68 1.62 5.48
C LYS A 35 10.64 0.21 4.84
N GLY A 36 11.39 0.04 3.74
CA GLY A 36 11.46 -1.22 2.98
C GLY A 36 10.24 -1.54 2.10
N LYS A 37 9.15 -0.76 2.18
CA LYS A 37 7.94 -0.97 1.37
C LYS A 37 7.98 -0.10 0.11
N ARG A 38 7.55 -0.68 -1.01
CA ARG A 38 7.46 0.02 -2.30
C ARG A 38 6.18 0.86 -2.36
N TYR A 39 6.35 2.14 -2.62
CA TYR A 39 5.30 3.11 -2.90
C TYR A 39 5.50 3.68 -4.30
N TYR A 40 4.41 4.07 -4.92
CA TYR A 40 4.40 4.72 -6.21
C TYR A 40 4.01 6.17 -5.97
N PHE A 41 4.84 7.11 -6.39
CA PHE A 41 4.64 8.53 -6.19
C PHE A 41 4.31 9.20 -7.51
N TRP A 42 3.18 9.87 -7.56
CA TRP A 42 2.80 10.72 -8.69
C TRP A 42 1.87 11.83 -8.21
N ASN A 43 1.90 12.98 -8.88
CA ASN A 43 1.08 14.14 -8.55
C ASN A 43 1.14 14.55 -7.06
N GLY A 44 2.33 14.51 -6.46
CA GLY A 44 2.53 14.86 -5.04
C GLY A 44 2.00 13.83 -4.04
N LYS A 45 1.49 12.69 -4.49
CA LYS A 45 0.77 11.70 -3.67
C LYS A 45 1.47 10.35 -3.68
N HIS A 46 1.45 9.66 -2.53
CA HIS A 46 1.97 8.30 -2.39
C HIS A 46 0.85 7.27 -2.58
N TYR A 47 1.15 6.21 -3.31
CA TYR A 47 0.20 5.14 -3.60
C TYR A 47 0.80 3.76 -3.35
N ARG A 48 -0.03 2.85 -2.84
CA ARG A 48 0.31 1.45 -2.62
C ARG A 48 -0.43 0.57 -3.62
N LYS A 49 0.29 -0.35 -4.26
CA LYS A 49 -0.33 -1.36 -5.13
C LYS A 49 -1.13 -2.36 -4.29
N THR A 50 -2.34 -2.65 -4.74
CA THR A 50 -3.25 -3.66 -4.19
C THR A 50 -3.74 -4.57 -5.31
N ARG A 51 -4.45 -5.66 -4.99
CA ARG A 51 -5.01 -6.58 -6.00
C ARG A 51 -6.01 -5.91 -6.94
N ARG A 52 -6.69 -4.83 -6.50
CA ARG A 52 -7.74 -4.13 -7.26
C ARG A 52 -7.27 -2.83 -7.94
N GLY A 53 -6.02 -2.42 -7.73
CA GLY A 53 -5.49 -1.15 -8.24
C GLY A 53 -4.54 -0.48 -7.25
N TYR A 54 -4.46 0.84 -7.30
CA TYR A 54 -3.60 1.64 -6.45
C TYR A 54 -4.42 2.42 -5.41
N VAL A 55 -3.93 2.42 -4.17
CA VAL A 55 -4.56 3.07 -3.04
C VAL A 55 -3.70 4.24 -2.61
N PHE A 56 -4.29 5.44 -2.49
CA PHE A 56 -3.61 6.58 -1.90
C PHE A 56 -3.28 6.31 -0.41
N VAL A 57 -2.05 6.62 -0.02
CA VAL A 57 -1.57 6.50 1.35
C VAL A 57 -0.97 7.85 1.73
N ARG A 58 -1.41 8.42 2.86
CA ARG A 58 -0.65 9.48 3.53
C ARG A 58 0.49 8.78 4.27
N VAL A 59 1.70 8.93 3.74
CA VAL A 59 2.95 8.50 4.39
C VAL A 59 3.32 9.57 5.40
#